data_AF-A0A9D8TFV6-F1
#
_entry.id   AF-A0A9D8TFV6-F1
#
_cell.length_a   1.000
_cell.length_b   1.000
_cell.length_c   1.000
_cell.angle_alpha   90.00
_cell.angle_beta   90.00
_cell.angle_gamma   90.00
#
_symmetry.space_group_name_H-M   'P 1'
#
loop_
_entity.id
_entity.type
_entity.pdbx_description
1 polymer ?
#
loop_
_entity_poly.entity_id
_entity_poly.type
_entity_poly.pdbx_seq_one_letter_code
_entity_poly.pdbx_strand_id
1 'polypeptide(L)'
;MKKFLSMMLIMTSLVCFLSCSNDEEYRAPQEVDLTLDYTFVESGSMTKVTGADVYDDFYNTYIKTEQLTPTSYSLTFRSKETNETVLSIDGTWCDDNSIRLPEGEYIVTGKSQPKERETYYGYEYPSDTAYLIFNENVKIIRDMKDLTLRADYDAFLMLFDSSNVNKICLYNGDSLSSNGEVFWLFMRDKNYRTSSGSSTGYYDLTITRKNNDVINIKVKDIPFEKGKYYYFNDMTNSFDIPKMESGN
;
A
#
# COMPACT_ATOMS: atom_id res chain seq x y z
N MET A 1 64.68 19.59 67.32
CA MET A 1 64.04 18.25 67.37
C MET A 1 62.55 18.53 67.59
N LYS A 2 61.56 18.11 66.81
CA LYS A 2 61.37 16.91 65.99
C LYS A 2 60.61 17.28 64.71
N LYS A 3 61.05 16.67 63.59
CA LYS A 3 60.29 16.47 62.36
C LYS A 3 59.24 15.38 62.61
N PHE A 4 58.19 15.37 61.79
CA PHE A 4 57.21 14.31 61.48
C PHE A 4 55.76 14.75 61.67
N LEU A 5 55.20 15.45 60.67
CA LEU A 5 53.80 15.26 60.23
C LEU A 5 53.53 16.04 58.92
N SER A 6 54.11 15.62 57.81
CA SER A 6 53.66 16.07 56.48
C SER A 6 54.18 15.11 55.42
N MET A 7 53.63 13.91 55.34
CA MET A 7 53.85 13.00 54.21
C MET A 7 52.81 11.86 54.21
N MET A 8 51.52 12.17 54.14
CA MET A 8 50.51 11.15 53.82
C MET A 8 49.18 11.75 53.37
N LEU A 9 49.18 12.61 52.34
CA LEU A 9 47.91 13.04 51.72
C LEU A 9 48.01 13.46 50.25
N ILE A 10 49.08 13.04 49.56
CA ILE A 10 49.27 13.34 48.12
C ILE A 10 49.61 12.02 47.41
N MET A 11 48.63 11.11 47.29
CA MET A 11 48.73 9.98 46.36
C MET A 11 47.36 9.31 46.05
N THR A 12 46.26 10.05 46.16
CA THR A 12 44.91 9.57 45.77
C THR A 12 44.21 10.47 44.76
N SER A 13 44.91 11.43 44.16
CA SER A 13 44.34 12.34 43.14
C SER A 13 44.75 12.01 41.70
N LEU A 14 45.35 10.85 41.43
CA LEU A 14 45.90 10.55 40.10
C LEU A 14 45.53 9.16 39.55
N VAL A 15 44.31 8.67 39.82
CA VAL A 15 43.78 7.47 39.15
C VAL A 15 42.28 7.64 38.87
N CYS A 16 41.90 8.63 38.04
CA CYS A 16 40.56 8.67 37.42
C CYS A 16 40.55 9.20 35.97
N PHE A 17 41.69 9.56 35.36
CA PHE A 17 41.72 10.12 33.99
C PHE A 17 42.19 9.13 32.92
N LEU A 18 41.86 7.85 33.06
CA LEU A 18 42.05 6.85 32.00
C LEU A 18 40.86 5.90 31.92
N SER A 19 39.66 6.48 31.80
CA SER A 19 38.63 5.84 31.00
C SER A 19 38.41 6.77 29.82
N CYS A 20 38.95 6.40 28.66
CA CYS A 20 38.47 6.93 27.39
C CYS A 20 37.00 6.52 27.29
N SER A 21 36.09 7.35 27.79
CA SER A 21 34.73 7.33 27.31
C SER A 21 34.82 7.73 25.84
N ASN A 22 34.45 6.81 24.96
CA ASN A 22 33.79 7.24 23.74
C ASN A 22 32.49 7.90 24.19
N ASP A 23 32.57 9.16 24.61
CA ASP A 23 31.42 10.01 24.75
C ASP A 23 30.95 10.26 23.32
N GLU A 24 30.11 9.34 22.81
CA GLU A 24 29.18 9.73 21.76
C GLU A 24 28.39 10.89 22.34
N GLU A 25 28.70 12.08 21.84
CA GLU A 25 28.10 13.34 22.23
C GLU A 25 26.58 13.17 22.12
N TYR A 26 25.90 12.99 23.26
CA TYR A 26 24.45 12.80 23.28
C TYR A 26 23.79 14.02 22.66
N ARG A 27 23.25 13.85 21.45
CA ARG A 27 22.51 14.88 20.73
C ARG A 27 21.03 14.54 20.85
N ALA A 28 20.28 15.47 21.43
CA ALA A 28 18.84 15.34 21.49
C ALA A 28 18.24 15.24 20.06
N PRO A 29 17.20 14.42 19.87
CA PRO A 29 16.46 14.36 18.61
C PRO A 29 15.98 15.75 18.16
N GLN A 30 16.16 16.06 16.88
CA GLN A 30 15.68 17.30 16.28
C GLN A 30 14.40 17.05 15.47
N GLU A 31 13.51 18.03 15.38
CA GLU A 31 12.43 18.04 14.40
C GLU A 31 12.98 18.14 12.97
N VAL A 32 12.48 17.30 12.07
CA VAL A 32 12.85 17.21 10.67
C VAL A 32 11.61 17.46 9.80
N ASP A 33 11.72 18.40 8.86
CA ASP A 33 10.71 18.66 7.84
C ASP A 33 10.92 17.71 6.65
N LEU A 34 9.89 16.98 6.25
CA LEU A 34 9.95 15.93 5.23
C LEU A 34 8.80 16.08 4.24
N THR A 35 9.03 15.81 2.96
CA THR A 35 7.97 15.58 1.98
C THR A 35 7.72 14.07 1.85
N LEU A 36 6.46 13.66 1.97
CA LEU A 36 6.06 12.27 1.79
C LEU A 36 5.85 11.93 0.32
N ASP A 37 6.31 10.74 -0.04
CA ASP A 37 6.04 10.10 -1.32
C ASP A 37 5.89 8.59 -1.12
N TYR A 38 5.60 7.84 -2.17
CA TYR A 38 5.60 6.39 -2.14
C TYR A 38 6.11 5.76 -3.43
N THR A 39 6.50 4.49 -3.36
CA THR A 39 6.86 3.69 -4.53
C THR A 39 6.15 2.33 -4.46
N PHE A 40 5.80 1.82 -5.63
CA PHE A 40 5.36 0.43 -5.75
C PHE A 40 6.53 -0.52 -5.56
N VAL A 41 6.21 -1.67 -4.97
CA VAL A 41 7.06 -2.84 -5.15
C VAL A 41 6.71 -3.43 -6.50
N GLU A 42 7.67 -3.47 -7.42
CA GLU A 42 7.58 -4.27 -8.65
C GLU A 42 7.54 -5.75 -8.27
N SER A 43 6.36 -6.21 -7.87
CA SER A 43 6.09 -7.61 -7.59
C SER A 43 4.62 -7.92 -7.84
N GLY A 44 4.37 -8.66 -8.92
CA GLY A 44 3.07 -9.21 -9.24
C GLY A 44 3.12 -10.73 -9.39
N SER A 45 1.98 -11.38 -9.23
CA SER A 45 1.77 -12.65 -9.95
C SER A 45 0.48 -12.54 -10.72
N MET A 46 0.46 -13.18 -11.87
CA MET A 46 -0.64 -13.06 -12.79
C MET A 46 -1.05 -14.43 -13.30
N THR A 47 -2.33 -14.58 -13.64
CA THR A 47 -2.75 -15.72 -14.45
C THR A 47 -2.38 -15.45 -15.91
N LYS A 48 -1.34 -16.09 -16.43
CA LYS A 48 -1.04 -16.04 -17.88
C LYS A 48 -1.80 -17.17 -18.58
N VAL A 49 -2.50 -16.81 -19.66
CA VAL A 49 -2.70 -17.75 -20.76
C VAL A 49 -1.64 -17.41 -21.79
N THR A 50 -0.97 -18.44 -22.31
CA THR A 50 0.13 -18.29 -23.26
C THR A 50 -0.30 -17.41 -24.44
N GLY A 51 0.41 -16.28 -24.69
CA GLY A 51 0.24 -15.45 -25.89
C GLY A 51 -0.66 -14.21 -25.78
N ALA A 52 -0.95 -13.67 -24.59
CA ALA A 52 -1.73 -12.43 -24.45
C ALA A 52 -0.84 -11.19 -24.22
N ASP A 53 -0.37 -10.55 -25.30
CA ASP A 53 0.39 -9.29 -25.28
C ASP A 53 -0.39 -8.15 -24.58
N VAL A 54 -1.72 -8.23 -24.62
CA VAL A 54 -2.67 -7.27 -24.02
C VAL A 54 -2.38 -6.97 -22.54
N TYR A 55 -1.92 -7.96 -21.77
CA TYR A 55 -1.55 -7.73 -20.36
C TYR A 55 -0.27 -6.90 -20.25
N ASP A 56 0.79 -7.28 -20.97
CA ASP A 56 2.08 -6.60 -20.85
C ASP A 56 1.92 -5.13 -21.27
N ASP A 57 1.08 -4.87 -22.27
CA ASP A 57 0.68 -3.52 -22.68
C ASP A 57 -0.10 -2.79 -21.59
N PHE A 58 -1.11 -3.43 -20.97
CA PHE A 58 -1.86 -2.83 -19.86
C PHE A 58 -0.94 -2.48 -18.68
N TYR A 59 -0.07 -3.41 -18.28
CA TYR A 59 0.86 -3.20 -17.17
C TYR A 59 1.81 -2.04 -17.45
N ASN A 60 2.47 -2.04 -18.61
CA ASN A 60 3.42 -0.99 -18.99
C ASN A 60 2.75 0.37 -19.17
N THR A 61 1.48 0.39 -19.58
CA THR A 61 0.74 1.63 -19.84
C THR A 61 0.13 2.23 -18.58
N TYR A 62 -0.40 1.41 -17.66
CA TYR A 62 -1.25 1.89 -16.57
C TYR A 62 -0.72 1.60 -15.16
N ILE A 63 -0.08 0.46 -14.97
CA ILE A 63 0.42 0.03 -13.66
C ILE A 63 1.79 0.65 -13.41
N LYS A 64 2.73 0.42 -14.33
CA LYS A 64 4.11 0.90 -14.22
C LYS A 64 4.23 2.43 -14.27
N THR A 65 3.33 3.09 -14.99
CA THR A 65 3.27 4.55 -15.11
C THR A 65 2.50 5.21 -13.98
N GLU A 66 1.99 4.42 -13.03
CA GLU A 66 1.25 4.90 -11.87
C GLU A 66 -0.04 5.69 -12.24
N GLN A 67 -0.61 5.40 -13.42
CA GLN A 67 -1.81 6.08 -13.89
C GLN A 67 -3.07 5.63 -13.13
N LEU A 68 -3.11 4.38 -12.67
CA LEU A 68 -4.25 3.82 -11.92
C LEU A 68 -4.00 3.78 -10.41
N THR A 69 -3.45 4.87 -9.86
CA THR A 69 -3.09 4.97 -8.44
C THR A 69 -4.16 5.65 -7.60
N PRO A 70 -4.24 5.30 -6.30
CA PRO A 70 -5.13 6.00 -5.38
C PRO A 70 -4.69 7.45 -5.18
N THR A 71 -5.65 8.31 -4.84
CA THR A 71 -5.42 9.74 -4.71
C THR A 71 -5.30 10.20 -3.27
N SER A 72 -5.88 9.49 -2.30
CA SER A 72 -5.85 9.88 -0.88
C SER A 72 -5.16 8.84 -0.01
N TYR A 73 -4.64 9.27 1.13
CA TYR A 73 -3.98 8.39 2.09
C TYR A 73 -4.38 8.70 3.53
N SER A 74 -4.19 7.70 4.38
CA SER A 74 -4.27 7.79 5.84
C SER A 74 -3.08 7.03 6.42
N LEU A 75 -2.18 7.72 7.12
CA LEU A 75 -0.93 7.19 7.63
C LEU A 75 -0.81 7.43 9.14
N THR A 76 -0.10 6.53 9.82
CA THR A 76 0.22 6.63 11.24
C THR A 76 1.68 6.27 11.45
N PHE A 77 2.39 7.15 12.16
CA PHE A 77 3.78 6.99 12.57
C PHE A 77 3.82 6.69 14.06
N ARG A 78 4.25 5.47 14.40
CA ARG A 78 4.44 5.05 15.79
C ARG A 78 5.93 4.95 16.10
N SER A 79 6.38 5.62 17.15
CA SER A 79 7.78 5.54 17.59
C SER A 79 8.11 4.10 18.00
N LYS A 80 9.24 3.57 17.54
CA LYS A 80 9.74 2.25 17.98
C LYS A 80 10.32 2.28 19.39
N GLU A 81 10.74 3.45 19.87
CA GLU A 81 11.31 3.62 21.21
C GLU A 81 10.21 3.63 22.28
N THR A 82 9.18 4.45 22.09
CA THR A 82 8.11 4.63 23.09
C THR A 82 6.86 3.79 22.81
N ASN A 83 6.73 3.24 21.60
CA ASN A 83 5.53 2.58 21.10
C ASN A 83 4.29 3.49 21.06
N GLU A 84 4.48 4.81 21.15
CA GLU A 84 3.41 5.80 21.07
C GLU A 84 3.22 6.28 19.63
N THR A 85 1.97 6.56 19.27
CA THR A 85 1.65 7.26 18.01
C THR A 85 2.13 8.70 18.12
N VAL A 86 3.08 9.07 17.27
CA VAL A 86 3.64 10.43 17.21
C VAL A 86 2.84 11.29 16.24
N LEU A 87 2.37 10.70 15.14
CA LEU A 87 1.62 11.40 14.10
C LEU A 87 0.59 10.48 13.44
N SER A 88 -0.61 10.99 13.22
CA SER A 88 -1.63 10.41 12.34
C SER A 88 -2.11 11.49 11.38
N ILE A 89 -2.11 11.19 10.09
CA ILE A 89 -2.39 12.16 9.02
C ILE A 89 -3.26 11.55 7.94
N ASP A 90 -4.12 12.39 7.38
CA ASP A 90 -4.86 12.11 6.16
C ASP A 90 -4.45 13.15 5.11
N GLY A 91 -4.31 12.74 3.85
CA GLY A 91 -3.86 13.63 2.79
C GLY A 91 -4.24 13.16 1.39
N THR A 92 -3.79 13.91 0.38
CA THR A 92 -3.98 13.62 -1.04
C THR A 92 -2.62 13.68 -1.72
N TRP A 93 -2.19 12.64 -2.44
CA TRP A 93 -0.82 12.55 -2.98
C TRP A 93 -0.43 13.71 -3.92
N CYS A 94 -1.39 14.33 -4.60
CA CYS A 94 -1.15 15.46 -5.49
C CYS A 94 -1.14 16.84 -4.78
N ASP A 95 -1.37 16.87 -3.46
CA ASP A 95 -1.33 18.09 -2.65
C ASP A 95 0.04 18.21 -1.93
N ASP A 96 0.22 19.25 -1.11
CA ASP A 96 1.41 19.40 -0.27
C ASP A 96 1.41 18.33 0.83
N ASN A 97 2.32 17.35 0.70
CA ASN A 97 2.49 16.23 1.64
C ASN A 97 3.65 16.46 2.61
N SER A 98 3.95 17.72 2.95
CA SER A 98 4.98 18.05 3.94
C SER A 98 4.54 17.68 5.35
N ILE A 99 5.40 17.01 6.09
CA ILE A 99 5.22 16.62 7.50
C ILE A 99 6.43 17.04 8.32
N ARG A 100 6.26 17.07 9.64
CA ARG A 100 7.34 17.31 10.60
C ARG A 100 7.34 16.21 11.66
N LEU A 101 8.49 15.57 11.85
CA LEU A 101 8.69 14.51 12.83
C LEU A 101 10.07 14.61 13.47
N PRO A 102 10.25 14.21 14.74
CA PRO A 102 11.57 14.14 15.35
C PRO A 102 12.43 13.04 14.73
N GLU A 103 13.75 13.20 14.78
CA GLU A 103 14.71 12.14 14.47
C GLU A 103 14.37 10.86 15.27
N GLY A 104 14.38 9.70 14.63
CA GLY A 104 14.01 8.45 15.29
C GLY A 104 13.66 7.31 14.34
N GLU A 105 13.33 6.15 14.92
CA GLU A 105 12.81 5.01 14.17
C GLU A 105 11.31 4.85 14.39
N TYR A 106 10.58 4.61 13.30
CA TYR A 106 9.12 4.57 13.29
C TYR A 106 8.62 3.30 12.62
N ILE A 107 7.51 2.79 13.12
CA ILE A 107 6.63 1.87 12.39
C ILE A 107 5.59 2.74 11.69
N VAL A 108 5.60 2.72 10.36
CA VAL A 108 4.62 3.43 9.54
C VAL A 108 3.58 2.43 9.09
N THR A 109 2.33 2.69 9.45
CA THR A 109 1.19 1.90 9.00
C THR A 109 0.14 2.81 8.37
N GLY A 110 -0.55 2.33 7.35
CA GLY A 110 -1.65 3.09 6.78
C GLY A 110 -2.17 2.50 5.50
N LYS A 111 -2.99 3.28 4.81
CA LYS A 111 -3.60 2.89 3.53
C LYS A 111 -3.67 4.07 2.59
N SER A 112 -3.72 3.79 1.29
CA SER A 112 -4.10 4.75 0.27
C SER A 112 -5.24 4.20 -0.58
N GLN A 113 -6.20 5.07 -0.88
CA GLN A 113 -7.46 4.71 -1.51
C GLN A 113 -7.97 5.81 -2.48
N PRO A 114 -8.93 5.50 -3.36
CA PRO A 114 -9.54 6.49 -4.25
C PRO A 114 -10.37 7.52 -3.47
N LYS A 115 -10.21 8.83 -3.76
CA LYS A 115 -10.85 9.93 -3.02
C LYS A 115 -12.36 10.03 -3.25
N GLU A 116 -12.81 9.78 -4.48
CA GLU A 116 -14.23 9.95 -4.85
C GLU A 116 -15.15 8.84 -4.35
N ARG A 117 -14.60 7.71 -3.90
CA ARG A 117 -15.37 6.65 -3.23
C ARG A 117 -15.24 6.78 -1.73
N GLU A 118 -15.46 8.01 -1.27
CA GLU A 118 -15.70 8.29 0.13
C GLU A 118 -16.80 7.33 0.58
N THR A 119 -16.42 6.51 1.53
CA THR A 119 -17.14 5.32 1.92
C THR A 119 -18.56 5.68 2.34
N TYR A 120 -19.58 5.41 1.50
CA TYR A 120 -20.96 5.50 1.95
C TYR A 120 -21.15 4.44 3.05
N TYR A 121 -21.22 4.89 4.31
CA TYR A 121 -21.21 4.08 5.55
C TYR A 121 -19.90 3.36 5.92
N GLY A 122 -18.72 3.82 5.47
CA GLY A 122 -17.46 3.18 5.85
C GLY A 122 -17.07 1.96 4.99
N TYR A 123 -17.73 1.76 3.84
CA TYR A 123 -17.48 0.65 2.92
C TYR A 123 -16.61 1.04 1.72
N GLU A 124 -15.60 0.23 1.45
CA GLU A 124 -14.67 0.41 0.34
C GLU A 124 -15.15 -0.43 -0.85
N TYR A 125 -15.57 0.25 -1.92
CA TYR A 125 -16.15 -0.38 -3.10
C TYR A 125 -15.09 -0.71 -4.16
N PRO A 126 -15.26 -1.77 -4.96
CA PRO A 126 -14.37 -2.07 -6.07
C PRO A 126 -14.19 -0.86 -6.99
N SER A 127 -12.96 -0.51 -7.33
CA SER A 127 -12.60 0.76 -7.99
C SER A 127 -11.82 0.52 -9.28
N ASP A 128 -11.73 1.53 -10.14
CA ASP A 128 -10.89 1.53 -11.33
C ASP A 128 -9.43 1.97 -11.05
N THR A 129 -9.17 2.49 -9.86
CA THR A 129 -7.83 2.75 -9.33
C THR A 129 -7.49 1.83 -8.15
N ALA A 130 -6.19 1.65 -7.89
CA ALA A 130 -5.67 0.72 -6.91
C ALA A 130 -5.99 1.10 -5.45
N TYR A 131 -5.85 0.12 -4.57
CA TYR A 131 -5.80 0.29 -3.12
C TYR A 131 -4.42 -0.13 -2.63
N LEU A 132 -3.83 0.65 -1.73
CA LEU A 132 -2.49 0.41 -1.21
C LEU A 132 -2.49 0.31 0.30
N ILE A 133 -1.55 -0.48 0.83
CA ILE A 133 -1.28 -0.61 2.26
C ILE A 133 0.19 -0.32 2.52
N PHE A 134 0.43 0.38 3.63
CA PHE A 134 1.76 0.71 4.13
C PHE A 134 1.95 -0.03 5.45
N ASN A 135 3.08 -0.71 5.57
CA ASN A 135 3.50 -1.36 6.80
C ASN A 135 5.01 -1.59 6.76
N GLU A 136 5.77 -0.60 7.20
CA GLU A 136 7.22 -0.67 7.16
C GLU A 136 7.88 0.05 8.34
N ASN A 137 9.15 -0.27 8.57
CA ASN A 137 9.98 0.46 9.52
C ASN A 137 10.79 1.51 8.77
N VAL A 138 10.71 2.76 9.18
CA VAL A 138 11.50 3.86 8.62
C VAL A 138 12.40 4.48 9.68
N LYS A 139 13.49 5.10 9.25
CA LYS A 139 14.38 5.87 10.10
C LYS A 139 14.47 7.30 9.58
N ILE A 140 14.09 8.26 10.42
CA ILE A 140 14.20 9.68 10.14
C ILE A 140 15.50 10.19 10.73
N ILE A 141 16.30 10.88 9.92
CA ILE A 141 17.58 11.49 10.29
C ILE A 141 17.56 12.99 9.97
N ARG A 142 18.37 13.76 10.69
CA ARG A 142 18.39 15.24 10.65
C ARG A 142 18.34 15.90 9.26
N ASP A 143 19.09 15.37 8.30
CA ASP A 143 19.28 15.99 6.99
C ASP A 143 18.37 15.40 5.90
N MET A 144 17.44 14.52 6.31
CA MET A 144 16.45 13.93 5.41
C MET A 144 15.45 15.01 4.95
N LYS A 145 15.09 14.97 3.68
CA LYS A 145 14.12 15.91 3.06
C LYS A 145 12.90 15.20 2.49
N ASP A 146 13.09 13.97 2.03
CA ASP A 146 12.07 13.18 1.37
C ASP A 146 11.97 11.83 2.08
N LEU A 147 10.75 11.36 2.28
CA LEU A 147 10.45 10.03 2.79
C LEU A 147 9.55 9.31 1.80
N THR A 148 10.15 8.42 1.00
CA THR A 148 9.43 7.53 0.08
C THR A 148 9.05 6.25 0.80
N LEU A 149 7.75 6.01 0.96
CA LEU A 149 7.20 4.83 1.59
C LEU A 149 7.05 3.69 0.58
N ARG A 150 7.30 2.47 1.01
CA ARG A 150 6.97 1.27 0.25
C ARG A 150 5.48 0.99 0.35
N ALA A 151 4.81 0.98 -0.79
CA ALA A 151 3.41 0.61 -0.91
C ALA A 151 3.25 -0.82 -1.44
N ASP A 152 2.49 -1.65 -0.73
CA ASP A 152 2.03 -2.94 -1.25
C ASP A 152 0.57 -2.80 -1.74
N TYR A 153 0.20 -3.60 -2.74
CA TYR A 153 -1.19 -3.67 -3.21
C TYR A 153 -2.09 -4.28 -2.14
N ASP A 154 -3.09 -3.50 -1.71
CA ASP A 154 -4.16 -3.95 -0.81
C ASP A 154 -5.42 -4.35 -1.59
N ALA A 155 -5.27 -4.72 -2.85
CA ALA A 155 -6.34 -5.19 -3.73
C ALA A 155 -5.82 -6.27 -4.66
N PHE A 156 -6.74 -7.04 -5.24
CA PHE A 156 -6.48 -7.80 -6.45
C PHE A 156 -7.10 -7.08 -7.64
N LEU A 157 -6.47 -7.25 -8.81
CA LEU A 157 -6.93 -6.66 -10.06
C LEU A 157 -7.48 -7.77 -10.95
N MET A 158 -8.69 -7.55 -11.46
CA MET A 158 -9.30 -8.38 -12.48
C MET A 158 -9.26 -7.65 -13.81
N LEU A 159 -8.84 -8.36 -14.85
CA LEU A 159 -8.78 -7.90 -16.24
C LEU A 159 -9.65 -8.83 -17.07
N PHE A 160 -10.53 -8.28 -17.89
CA PHE A 160 -11.40 -9.05 -18.77
C PHE A 160 -11.16 -8.64 -20.20
N ASP A 161 -10.85 -9.61 -21.05
CA ASP A 161 -10.72 -9.42 -22.49
C ASP A 161 -12.03 -8.87 -23.10
N SER A 162 -11.94 -7.79 -23.90
CA SER A 162 -13.12 -7.13 -24.48
C SER A 162 -13.58 -7.75 -25.81
N SER A 163 -12.86 -8.72 -26.38
CA SER A 163 -13.09 -9.24 -27.74
C SER A 163 -14.51 -9.73 -27.95
N ASN A 164 -15.08 -10.43 -26.95
CA ASN A 164 -16.46 -10.95 -26.98
C ASN A 164 -17.39 -10.29 -25.95
N VAL A 165 -16.89 -9.34 -25.15
CA VAL A 165 -17.63 -8.69 -24.09
C VAL A 165 -18.14 -7.33 -24.54
N ASN A 166 -19.42 -7.04 -24.29
CA ASN A 166 -20.04 -5.74 -24.54
C ASN A 166 -20.00 -4.85 -23.29
N LYS A 167 -20.33 -5.42 -22.12
CA LYS A 167 -20.40 -4.70 -20.85
C LYS A 167 -20.13 -5.64 -19.69
N ILE A 168 -19.42 -5.16 -18.67
CA ILE A 168 -19.36 -5.79 -17.36
C ILE A 168 -19.95 -4.83 -16.33
N CYS A 169 -20.85 -5.32 -15.50
CA CYS A 169 -21.46 -4.55 -14.42
C CYS A 169 -21.12 -5.19 -13.07
N LEU A 170 -20.87 -4.37 -12.07
CA LEU A 170 -21.08 -4.77 -10.68
C LEU A 170 -22.59 -4.84 -10.40
N TYR A 171 -23.00 -5.63 -9.40
CA TYR A 171 -24.42 -5.81 -8.98
C TYR A 171 -25.26 -4.52 -8.91
N ASN A 172 -24.64 -3.36 -8.63
CA ASN A 172 -25.30 -2.06 -8.57
C ASN A 172 -25.61 -1.42 -9.94
N GLY A 173 -25.22 -2.06 -11.06
CA GLY A 173 -25.46 -1.59 -12.43
C GLY A 173 -24.33 -0.77 -13.05
N ASP A 174 -23.34 -0.37 -12.25
CA ASP A 174 -22.18 0.40 -12.68
C ASP A 174 -21.30 -0.42 -13.61
N SER A 175 -21.03 0.15 -14.79
CA SER A 175 -20.13 -0.45 -15.77
C SER A 175 -18.69 -0.37 -15.27
N LEU A 176 -17.91 -1.42 -15.50
CA LEU A 176 -16.47 -1.38 -15.30
C LEU A 176 -15.81 -0.42 -16.31
N SER A 177 -14.69 0.17 -15.88
CA SER A 177 -13.82 0.96 -16.74
C SER A 177 -13.18 0.09 -17.83
N SER A 178 -12.92 0.69 -18.99
CA SER A 178 -12.34 0.01 -20.15
C SER A 178 -11.50 0.96 -21.00
N ASN A 179 -10.48 0.41 -21.64
CA ASN A 179 -9.63 1.10 -22.61
C ASN A 179 -9.92 0.64 -24.06
N GLY A 180 -10.96 -0.17 -24.26
CA GLY A 180 -11.33 -0.76 -25.54
C GLY A 180 -10.81 -2.19 -25.74
N GLU A 181 -9.72 -2.58 -25.10
CA GLU A 181 -9.14 -3.94 -25.20
C GLU A 181 -9.44 -4.81 -23.98
N VAL A 182 -9.49 -4.17 -22.80
CA VAL A 182 -9.86 -4.84 -21.56
C VAL A 182 -10.86 -4.01 -20.76
N PHE A 183 -11.64 -4.70 -19.94
CA PHE A 183 -12.30 -4.12 -18.78
C PHE A 183 -11.48 -4.42 -17.54
N TRP A 184 -11.43 -3.51 -16.57
CA TRP A 184 -10.68 -3.74 -15.34
C TRP A 184 -11.41 -3.33 -14.08
N LEU A 185 -10.97 -3.92 -12.96
CA LEU A 185 -11.46 -3.61 -11.63
C LEU A 185 -10.44 -3.99 -10.55
N PHE A 186 -10.12 -3.05 -9.67
CA PHE A 186 -9.44 -3.32 -8.41
C PHE A 186 -10.46 -3.61 -7.31
N MET A 187 -10.23 -4.68 -6.56
CA MET A 187 -11.11 -5.06 -5.45
C MET A 187 -10.28 -5.46 -4.23
N ARG A 188 -10.57 -4.80 -3.11
CA ARG A 188 -9.91 -5.07 -1.82
C ARG A 188 -10.48 -6.31 -1.14
N ASP A 189 -11.81 -6.42 -1.13
CA ASP A 189 -12.54 -7.50 -0.49
C ASP A 189 -13.67 -7.99 -1.42
N LYS A 190 -13.99 -9.28 -1.34
CA LYS A 190 -15.07 -9.94 -2.08
C LYS A 190 -16.43 -9.64 -1.46
N ASN A 191 -16.40 -9.18 -0.22
CA ASN A 191 -17.56 -8.86 0.60
C ASN A 191 -17.89 -7.38 0.52
N TYR A 192 -19.18 -7.08 0.58
CA TYR A 192 -19.66 -5.74 0.91
C TYR A 192 -20.60 -5.82 2.10
N ARG A 193 -20.63 -4.76 2.90
CA ARG A 193 -21.65 -4.64 3.95
C ARG A 193 -22.91 -4.03 3.35
N THR A 194 -24.05 -4.60 3.71
CA THR A 194 -25.34 -4.03 3.31
C THR A 194 -25.57 -2.69 4.00
N SER A 195 -26.47 -1.87 3.45
CA SER A 195 -26.83 -0.56 3.99
C SER A 195 -27.34 -0.61 5.45
N SER A 196 -27.79 -1.77 5.93
CA SER A 196 -28.20 -1.97 7.33
C SER A 196 -27.05 -2.33 8.27
N GLY A 197 -25.83 -2.55 7.77
CA GLY A 197 -24.63 -2.91 8.54
C GLY A 197 -24.69 -4.29 9.24
N SER A 198 -25.82 -4.99 9.13
CA SER A 198 -26.16 -6.22 9.84
C SER A 198 -25.93 -7.49 9.01
N SER A 199 -25.68 -7.36 7.71
CA SER A 199 -25.39 -8.48 6.82
C SER A 199 -24.25 -8.18 5.87
N THR A 200 -23.52 -9.23 5.51
CA THR A 200 -22.45 -9.20 4.53
C THR A 200 -23.00 -9.79 3.22
N GLY A 201 -23.02 -8.98 2.18
CA GLY A 201 -23.28 -9.42 0.80
C GLY A 201 -21.96 -9.73 0.09
N TYR A 202 -22.08 -10.30 -1.10
CA TYR A 202 -20.93 -10.64 -1.94
C TYR A 202 -21.06 -9.97 -3.30
N TYR A 203 -19.96 -9.46 -3.84
CA TYR A 203 -19.97 -8.91 -5.18
C TYR A 203 -20.22 -10.02 -6.20
N ASP A 204 -21.17 -9.75 -7.10
CA ASP A 204 -21.39 -10.51 -8.33
C ASP A 204 -21.07 -9.58 -9.51
N LEU A 205 -20.42 -10.15 -10.53
CA LEU A 205 -20.15 -9.47 -11.79
C LEU A 205 -21.08 -10.04 -12.85
N THR A 206 -21.81 -9.16 -13.52
CA THR A 206 -22.64 -9.52 -14.67
C THR A 206 -21.94 -9.11 -15.95
N ILE A 207 -21.63 -10.10 -16.77
CA ILE A 207 -20.94 -9.94 -18.06
C ILE A 207 -21.95 -10.14 -19.17
N THR A 208 -22.17 -9.10 -19.96
CA THR A 208 -22.99 -9.15 -21.17
C THR A 208 -22.06 -9.27 -22.37
N ARG A 209 -22.18 -10.37 -23.12
CA ARG A 209 -21.44 -10.60 -24.35
C ARG A 209 -22.02 -9.82 -25.52
N LYS A 210 -21.25 -9.69 -26.60
CA LYS A 210 -21.68 -9.02 -27.86
C LYS A 210 -22.84 -9.72 -28.55
N ASN A 211 -23.02 -11.02 -28.31
CA ASN A 211 -24.19 -11.79 -28.77
C ASN A 211 -25.42 -11.66 -27.84
N ASN A 212 -25.34 -10.83 -26.79
CA ASN A 212 -26.33 -10.63 -25.73
C ASN A 212 -26.47 -11.78 -24.72
N ASP A 213 -25.59 -12.78 -24.74
CA ASP A 213 -25.54 -13.76 -23.65
C ASP A 213 -25.08 -13.08 -22.36
N VAL A 214 -25.66 -13.51 -21.24
CA VAL A 214 -25.35 -12.97 -19.92
C VAL A 214 -24.73 -14.04 -19.04
N ILE A 215 -23.58 -13.73 -18.45
CA ILE A 215 -22.88 -14.58 -17.49
C ILE A 215 -22.76 -13.85 -16.17
N ASN A 216 -22.88 -14.59 -15.07
CA ASN A 216 -22.67 -14.06 -13.73
C ASN A 216 -21.48 -14.77 -13.09
N ILE A 217 -20.48 -14.00 -12.66
CA ILE A 217 -19.36 -14.48 -11.87
C ILE A 217 -19.62 -14.12 -10.40
N LYS A 218 -19.66 -15.14 -9.56
CA LYS A 218 -19.71 -14.97 -8.10
C LYS A 218 -18.29 -14.83 -7.58
N VAL A 219 -17.89 -13.60 -7.27
CA VAL A 219 -16.52 -13.28 -6.83
C VAL A 219 -16.15 -14.06 -5.57
N LYS A 220 -17.11 -14.27 -4.66
CA LYS A 220 -16.90 -14.94 -3.37
C LYS A 220 -16.36 -16.37 -3.48
N ASP A 221 -16.72 -17.07 -4.56
CA ASP A 221 -16.43 -18.49 -4.74
C ASP A 221 -15.00 -18.69 -5.28
N ILE A 222 -14.32 -17.60 -5.62
CA ILE A 222 -12.99 -17.59 -6.19
C ILE A 222 -11.95 -17.19 -5.13
N PRO A 223 -10.83 -17.91 -4.97
CA PRO A 223 -9.79 -17.59 -3.99
C PRO A 223 -8.84 -16.47 -4.47
N PHE A 224 -9.37 -15.31 -4.87
CA PHE A 224 -8.52 -14.14 -5.17
C PHE A 224 -7.68 -13.71 -3.98
N GLU A 225 -6.44 -13.29 -4.24
CA GLU A 225 -5.42 -12.86 -3.30
C GLU A 225 -4.95 -11.44 -3.64
N LYS A 226 -4.74 -10.60 -2.62
CA LYS A 226 -4.22 -9.23 -2.80
C LYS A 226 -2.83 -9.24 -3.42
N GLY A 227 -2.53 -8.21 -4.22
CA GLY A 227 -1.31 -8.09 -5.01
C GLY A 227 -1.24 -9.06 -6.20
N LYS A 228 -2.35 -9.74 -6.54
CA LYS A 228 -2.43 -10.63 -7.71
C LYS A 228 -3.32 -10.05 -8.80
N TYR A 229 -2.96 -10.43 -10.03
CA TYR A 229 -3.61 -10.02 -11.27
C TYR A 229 -4.32 -11.21 -11.92
N TYR A 230 -5.61 -11.09 -12.18
CA TYR A 230 -6.43 -12.17 -12.73
C TYR A 230 -6.95 -11.76 -14.10
N TYR A 231 -6.44 -12.41 -15.15
CA TYR A 231 -6.84 -12.21 -16.53
C TYR A 231 -7.89 -13.27 -16.93
N PHE A 232 -9.07 -12.79 -17.25
CA PHE A 232 -10.21 -13.55 -17.71
C PHE A 232 -10.32 -13.42 -19.23
N ASN A 233 -10.00 -14.51 -19.93
CA ASN A 233 -10.35 -14.63 -21.34
C ASN A 233 -11.67 -15.39 -21.49
N ASP A 234 -12.39 -15.10 -22.57
CA ASP A 234 -13.66 -15.76 -22.91
C ASP A 234 -13.46 -16.86 -23.97
N MET A 235 -12.25 -17.40 -24.13
CA MET A 235 -11.93 -18.32 -25.23
C MET A 235 -12.63 -19.68 -25.12
N THR A 236 -12.96 -20.12 -23.89
CA THR A 236 -13.61 -21.40 -23.60
C THR A 236 -15.11 -21.27 -23.35
N ASN A 237 -15.67 -20.06 -23.50
CA ASN A 237 -16.99 -19.70 -22.99
C ASN A 237 -17.17 -19.96 -21.47
N SER A 238 -16.08 -20.20 -20.73
CA SER A 238 -16.02 -20.35 -19.28
C SER A 238 -15.07 -19.33 -18.70
N PHE A 239 -15.32 -18.89 -17.46
CA PHE A 239 -14.39 -18.05 -16.71
C PHE A 239 -13.50 -18.90 -15.81
N ASP A 240 -12.82 -19.87 -16.42
CA ASP A 240 -11.81 -20.65 -15.70
C ASP A 240 -10.60 -19.76 -15.44
N ILE A 241 -10.15 -19.74 -14.20
CA ILE A 241 -8.98 -18.96 -13.80
C ILE A 241 -7.75 -19.79 -14.18
N PRO A 242 -6.90 -19.32 -15.10
CA PRO A 242 -5.68 -20.02 -15.45
C PRO A 242 -4.76 -20.17 -14.23
N LYS A 243 -3.75 -21.04 -14.33
CA LYS A 243 -2.77 -21.15 -13.26
C LYS A 243 -2.03 -19.83 -13.08
N MET A 244 -1.69 -19.51 -11.82
CA MET A 244 -0.82 -18.38 -11.50
C MET A 244 0.59 -18.65 -12.00
N GLU A 245 1.18 -17.65 -12.63
CA GLU A 245 2.58 -17.61 -13.02
C GLU A 245 3.23 -16.36 -12.41
N SER A 246 4.54 -16.41 -12.19
CA SER A 246 5.30 -15.22 -11.80
C SER A 246 5.15 -14.16 -12.89
N GLY A 247 4.75 -12.96 -12.48
CA GLY A 247 4.62 -11.78 -13.34
C GLY A 247 5.61 -10.70 -12.93
N ASN A 248 5.56 -9.57 -13.66
CA ASN A 248 6.23 -8.34 -13.26
C ASN A 248 5.45 -7.66 -12.12
#